data_AF-A0A3S3MV18-F1
#
_entry.id   AF-A0A3S3MV18-F1
#
_cell.length_a   1.000
_cell.length_b   1.000
_cell.length_c   1.000
_cell.angle_alpha   90.00
_cell.angle_beta   90.00
_cell.angle_gamma   90.00
#
_symmetry.space_group_name_H-M   'P 1'
#
loop_
_entity.id
_entity.type
_entity.pdbx_description
1 polymer ?
#
loop_
_entity_poly.entity_id
_entity_poly.type
_entity_poly.pdbx_seq_one_letter_code
_entity_poly.pdbx_strand_id
1 'polypeptide(L)'
;MAGRPLPIVLSVEERCKLEGLIRRRSTPQHLALRARMIVLAADGLGVGETAERIGVWRKGVSQWRARWLAASPGTPVVERLQDAPRSGAPARITPEQICAIVALACERPEDCGVPLSQWSASDLAREAVRRGIIGSISPRSVGRFLKRIRPQAASRAALAHAQT
;
A
#
# COMPACT_ATOMS: atom_id res chain seq x y z
N MET A 1 2.67 -31.18 -15.91
CA MET A 1 1.48 -31.96 -15.48
C MET A 1 0.87 -31.26 -14.27
N ALA A 2 -0.35 -30.75 -14.37
CA ALA A 2 -0.99 -30.07 -13.25
C ALA A 2 -1.53 -31.15 -12.29
N GLY A 3 -0.91 -31.27 -11.12
CA GLY A 3 -1.39 -32.15 -10.06
C GLY A 3 -2.81 -31.79 -9.62
N ARG A 4 -3.56 -32.79 -9.15
CA ARG A 4 -4.91 -32.59 -8.60
C ARG A 4 -4.85 -31.48 -7.53
N PRO A 5 -5.69 -30.44 -7.61
CA PRO A 5 -5.68 -29.37 -6.61
C PRO A 5 -6.07 -29.95 -5.24
N LEU A 6 -5.37 -29.51 -4.19
CA LEU A 6 -5.65 -29.96 -2.82
C LEU A 6 -7.12 -29.68 -2.45
N PRO A 7 -7.77 -30.61 -1.74
CA PRO A 7 -9.15 -30.43 -1.30
C PRO A 7 -9.23 -29.29 -0.28
N ILE A 8 -10.31 -28.52 -0.34
CA ILE A 8 -10.61 -27.51 0.67
C ILE A 8 -11.67 -28.09 1.59
N VAL A 9 -11.37 -28.20 2.87
CA VAL A 9 -12.34 -28.56 3.91
C VAL A 9 -12.70 -27.28 4.65
N LEU A 10 -14.00 -27.05 4.82
CA LEU A 10 -14.54 -25.88 5.53
C LEU A 10 -15.22 -26.33 6.81
N SER A 11 -15.04 -25.60 7.90
CA SER A 11 -15.91 -25.72 9.06
C SER A 11 -17.32 -25.20 8.73
N VAL A 12 -18.31 -25.59 9.54
CA VAL A 12 -19.69 -25.09 9.42
C VAL A 12 -19.71 -23.56 9.51
N GLU A 13 -18.93 -22.99 10.44
CA GLU A 13 -18.85 -21.54 10.62
C GLU A 13 -18.23 -20.83 9.41
N GLU A 14 -17.14 -21.38 8.85
CA GLU A 14 -16.49 -20.84 7.66
C GLU A 14 -17.44 -20.87 6.46
N ARG A 15 -18.13 -22.00 6.24
CA ARG A 15 -19.12 -22.14 5.16
C ARG A 15 -20.25 -21.12 5.31
N CYS A 16 -20.84 -21.00 6.50
CA CYS A 16 -21.89 -20.02 6.77
C CYS A 16 -21.43 -18.58 6.49
N LYS A 17 -20.21 -18.21 6.90
CA LYS A 17 -19.63 -16.89 6.63
C LYS A 17 -19.42 -16.65 5.13
N LEU A 18 -18.86 -17.63 4.41
CA LEU A 18 -18.64 -17.54 2.96
C LEU A 18 -19.97 -17.41 2.20
N GLU A 19 -20.96 -18.24 2.50
CA GLU A 19 -22.29 -18.16 1.89
C GLU A 19 -22.99 -16.83 2.23
N GLY A 20 -22.83 -16.34 3.46
CA GLY A 20 -23.31 -15.02 3.86
C GLY A 20 -22.71 -13.89 3.04
N LEU A 21 -21.41 -13.94 2.74
CA LEU A 21 -20.75 -12.97 1.86
C LEU A 21 -21.29 -13.04 0.43
N ILE A 22 -21.58 -14.24 -0.08
CA ILE A 22 -22.11 -14.46 -1.44
C ILE A 22 -23.54 -13.90 -1.57
N ARG A 23 -24.39 -14.11 -0.56
CA ARG A 23 -25.81 -13.72 -0.61
C ARG A 23 -26.06 -12.24 -0.30
N ARG A 24 -25.20 -11.61 0.52
CA ARG A 24 -25.39 -10.22 0.96
C ARG A 24 -25.17 -9.24 -0.20
N ARG A 25 -26.16 -8.38 -0.46
CA ARG A 25 -26.15 -7.41 -1.56
C ARG A 25 -25.06 -6.33 -1.46
N SER A 26 -24.65 -5.97 -0.24
CA SER A 26 -23.63 -4.94 0.01
C SER A 26 -22.20 -5.47 0.00
N THR A 27 -21.99 -6.78 -0.19
CA THR A 27 -20.64 -7.35 -0.23
C THR A 27 -19.90 -6.86 -1.47
N PRO A 28 -18.66 -6.36 -1.34
CA PRO A 28 -17.81 -6.06 -2.49
C PRO A 28 -17.70 -7.26 -3.44
N GLN A 29 -17.91 -7.04 -4.74
CA GLN A 29 -18.01 -8.12 -5.73
C GLN A 29 -16.79 -9.05 -5.72
N HIS A 30 -15.59 -8.51 -5.50
CA HIS A 30 -14.36 -9.29 -5.45
C HIS A 30 -14.35 -10.28 -4.28
N LEU A 31 -14.88 -9.91 -3.10
CA LEU A 31 -15.00 -10.83 -1.96
C LEU A 31 -16.02 -11.92 -2.23
N ALA A 32 -17.19 -11.56 -2.77
CA ALA A 32 -18.22 -12.53 -3.13
C ALA A 32 -17.73 -13.53 -4.19
N LEU A 33 -16.96 -13.05 -5.18
CA LEU A 33 -16.36 -13.89 -6.21
C LEU A 33 -15.33 -14.87 -5.63
N ARG A 34 -14.42 -14.39 -4.78
CA ARG A 34 -13.42 -15.22 -4.11
C ARG A 34 -14.09 -16.24 -3.18
N ALA A 35 -15.14 -15.83 -2.45
CA ALA A 35 -15.93 -16.74 -1.62
C ALA A 35 -16.58 -17.86 -2.45
N ARG A 36 -17.16 -17.55 -3.62
CA ARG A 36 -17.70 -18.57 -4.53
C ARG A 36 -16.65 -19.58 -4.97
N MET A 37 -15.42 -19.13 -5.27
CA MET A 37 -14.32 -20.04 -5.64
C MET A 37 -14.02 -21.05 -4.53
N ILE A 38 -14.04 -20.61 -3.27
CA ILE A 38 -13.74 -21.47 -2.11
C ILE A 38 -14.89 -22.41 -1.78
N VAL A 39 -16.15 -21.95 -1.86
CA VAL A 39 -17.32 -22.81 -1.63
C VAL A 39 -17.38 -23.92 -2.68
N LEU A 40 -17.26 -23.59 -3.97
CA LEU A 40 -17.25 -24.60 -5.04
C LEU A 40 -16.08 -25.58 -4.91
N ALA A 41 -14.91 -25.09 -4.49
CA ALA A 41 -13.76 -25.94 -4.20
C ALA A 41 -14.02 -26.93 -3.05
N ALA A 42 -14.76 -26.49 -2.02
CA ALA A 42 -15.17 -27.34 -0.90
C ALA A 42 -16.30 -28.30 -1.26
N ASP A 43 -17.11 -27.96 -2.27
CA ASP A 43 -18.11 -28.85 -2.87
C ASP A 43 -17.48 -29.88 -3.84
N GLY A 44 -16.16 -29.90 -3.95
CA GLY A 44 -15.40 -30.90 -4.72
C GLY A 44 -15.06 -30.48 -6.15
N LEU A 45 -15.47 -29.29 -6.60
CA LEU A 45 -15.20 -28.84 -7.96
C LEU A 45 -13.71 -28.57 -8.19
N GLY A 46 -13.25 -28.97 -9.38
CA GLY A 46 -11.90 -28.70 -9.86
C GLY A 46 -11.69 -27.20 -10.19
N VAL A 47 -10.43 -26.80 -10.37
CA VAL A 47 -10.07 -25.43 -10.79
C VAL A 47 -10.70 -25.06 -12.13
N GLY A 48 -10.66 -25.98 -13.11
CA GLY A 48 -11.21 -25.76 -14.45
C GLY A 48 -12.72 -25.58 -14.42
N GLU A 49 -13.42 -26.56 -13.84
CA GLU A 49 -14.88 -26.55 -13.68
C GLU A 49 -15.37 -25.32 -12.90
N THR A 50 -14.69 -24.96 -11.79
CA THR A 50 -15.01 -23.75 -11.03
C THR A 50 -14.87 -22.50 -11.90
N ALA A 51 -13.80 -22.41 -12.68
CA ALA A 51 -13.51 -21.25 -13.53
C ALA A 51 -14.54 -21.08 -14.64
N GLU A 52 -14.94 -22.17 -15.29
CA GLU A 52 -15.99 -22.20 -16.32
C GLU A 52 -17.35 -21.80 -15.73
N ARG A 53 -17.71 -22.39 -14.58
CA ARG A 53 -19.01 -22.15 -13.92
C ARG A 53 -19.24 -20.69 -13.51
N ILE A 54 -18.19 -19.97 -13.14
CA ILE A 54 -18.29 -18.57 -12.66
C ILE A 54 -17.68 -17.54 -13.64
N GLY A 55 -17.21 -17.97 -14.81
CA GLY A 55 -16.72 -17.10 -15.88
C GLY A 55 -15.41 -16.36 -15.56
N VAL A 56 -14.43 -17.03 -14.95
CA VAL A 56 -13.14 -16.41 -14.56
C VAL A 56 -11.95 -17.21 -15.09
N TRP A 57 -10.76 -16.61 -15.00
CA TRP A 57 -9.54 -17.29 -15.43
C TRP A 57 -9.09 -18.35 -14.41
N ARG A 58 -8.71 -19.55 -14.90
CA ARG A 58 -8.27 -20.69 -14.08
C ARG A 58 -7.16 -20.34 -13.08
N LYS A 59 -6.20 -19.49 -13.48
CA LYS A 59 -5.10 -19.05 -12.60
C LYS A 59 -5.61 -18.32 -11.36
N GLY A 60 -6.67 -17.52 -11.48
CA GLY A 60 -7.28 -16.82 -10.35
C GLY A 60 -7.87 -17.78 -9.33
N VAL A 61 -8.60 -18.79 -9.79
CA VAL A 61 -9.16 -19.84 -8.92
C VAL A 61 -8.02 -20.60 -8.21
N SER A 62 -7.00 -21.03 -8.94
CA SER A 62 -5.82 -21.69 -8.35
C SER A 62 -5.15 -20.83 -7.29
N GLN A 63 -4.94 -19.54 -7.57
CA GLN A 63 -4.29 -18.61 -6.64
C GLN A 63 -5.10 -18.46 -5.35
N TRP A 64 -6.41 -18.24 -5.45
CA TRP A 64 -7.25 -18.05 -4.27
C TRP A 64 -7.42 -19.31 -3.44
N ARG A 65 -7.47 -20.49 -4.07
CA ARG A 65 -7.42 -21.78 -3.35
C ARG A 65 -6.11 -21.94 -2.59
N ALA A 66 -4.97 -21.68 -3.24
CA ALA A 66 -3.67 -21.77 -2.59
C ALA A 66 -3.55 -20.78 -1.42
N ARG A 67 -4.03 -19.55 -1.58
CA ARG A 67 -4.06 -18.54 -0.51
C ARG A 67 -4.97 -18.94 0.64
N TRP A 68 -6.13 -19.54 0.36
CA TRP A 68 -7.03 -20.05 1.38
C TRP A 68 -6.35 -21.12 2.23
N LEU A 69 -5.68 -22.10 1.58
CA LEU A 69 -4.97 -23.18 2.26
C LEU A 69 -3.71 -22.73 3.02
N ALA A 70 -3.04 -21.68 2.54
CA ALA A 70 -1.84 -21.12 3.17
C ALA A 70 -2.14 -20.20 4.37
N ALA A 71 -3.41 -19.84 4.60
CA ALA A 71 -3.78 -19.00 5.73
C ALA A 71 -3.67 -19.78 7.06
N SER A 72 -3.21 -19.10 8.11
CA SER A 72 -3.10 -19.69 9.44
C SER A 72 -4.47 -20.15 9.98
N PRO A 73 -4.52 -21.24 10.76
CA PRO A 73 -5.73 -21.60 11.50
C PRO A 73 -6.24 -20.42 12.34
N GLY A 74 -7.55 -20.17 12.31
CA GLY A 74 -8.17 -19.07 13.05
C GLY A 74 -8.19 -17.71 12.35
N THR A 75 -7.53 -17.54 11.18
CA THR A 75 -7.64 -16.29 10.42
C THR A 75 -9.10 -16.05 9.98
N PRO A 76 -9.68 -14.87 10.25
CA PRO A 76 -11.05 -14.55 9.85
C PRO A 76 -11.29 -14.73 8.33
N VAL A 77 -12.47 -15.22 7.97
CA VAL A 77 -12.86 -15.50 6.56
C VAL A 77 -12.64 -14.29 5.66
N VAL A 78 -13.04 -13.09 6.11
CA VAL A 78 -12.89 -11.86 5.31
C VAL A 78 -11.42 -11.57 5.06
N GLU A 79 -10.57 -11.66 6.08
CA GLU A 79 -9.13 -11.39 5.98
C GLU A 79 -8.43 -12.36 5.01
N ARG A 80 -8.81 -13.64 5.02
CA ARG A 80 -8.29 -14.65 4.06
C ARG A 80 -8.63 -14.33 2.62
N LEU A 81 -9.74 -13.62 2.39
CA LEU A 81 -10.20 -13.22 1.05
C LEU A 81 -9.73 -11.81 0.65
N GLN A 82 -9.12 -11.04 1.55
CA GLN A 82 -8.56 -9.72 1.23
C GLN A 82 -7.26 -9.85 0.45
N ASP A 83 -6.89 -8.80 -0.27
CA ASP A 83 -5.56 -8.73 -0.87
C ASP A 83 -4.51 -8.51 0.21
N ALA A 84 -3.35 -9.16 0.05
CA ALA A 84 -2.22 -8.88 0.92
C ALA A 84 -1.82 -7.40 0.77
N PRO A 85 -1.37 -6.75 1.85
CA PRO A 85 -0.78 -5.42 1.77
C PRO A 85 0.26 -5.40 0.66
N ARG A 86 0.10 -4.49 -0.31
CA ARG A 86 1.07 -4.36 -1.39
C ARG A 86 2.35 -3.82 -0.76
N SER A 87 3.47 -4.51 -0.98
CA SER A 87 4.80 -4.08 -0.48
C SER A 87 5.23 -2.70 -0.98
N GLY A 88 4.53 -2.14 -1.98
CA GLY A 88 4.88 -0.89 -2.63
C GLY A 88 6.15 -1.03 -3.47
N ALA A 89 6.49 0.03 -4.19
CA ALA A 89 7.82 0.12 -4.77
C ALA A 89 8.84 0.41 -3.65
N PRO A 90 10.02 -0.22 -3.64
CA PRO A 90 11.05 0.10 -2.67
C PRO A 90 11.38 1.60 -2.76
N ALA A 91 11.58 2.23 -1.60
CA ALA A 91 11.94 3.63 -1.54
C ALA A 91 13.30 3.83 -2.24
N ARG A 92 13.36 4.74 -3.22
CA ARG A 92 14.60 5.08 -3.92
C ARG A 92 15.50 6.04 -3.13
N ILE A 93 14.95 6.66 -2.10
CA ILE A 93 15.62 7.67 -1.27
C ILE A 93 15.45 7.20 0.17
N THR A 94 16.56 7.06 0.88
CA THR A 94 16.54 6.50 2.24
C THR A 94 15.98 7.52 3.24
N PRO A 95 15.48 7.08 4.41
CA PRO A 95 15.07 7.99 5.48
C PRO A 95 16.18 8.97 5.89
N GLU A 96 17.43 8.51 5.95
CA GLU A 96 18.60 9.32 6.33
C GLU A 96 18.86 10.43 5.32
N GLN A 97 18.75 10.13 4.02
CA GLN A 97 18.85 11.11 2.96
C GLN A 97 17.73 12.15 3.04
N ILE A 98 16.50 11.72 3.35
CA ILE A 98 15.37 12.65 3.56
C ILE A 98 15.66 13.56 4.75
N CYS A 99 16.11 13.01 5.88
CA CYS A 99 16.46 13.80 7.07
C CYS A 99 17.57 14.81 6.78
N ALA A 100 18.62 14.42 6.06
CA ALA A 100 19.70 15.32 5.67
C ALA A 100 19.23 16.45 4.75
N ILE A 101 18.36 16.16 3.76
CA ILE A 101 17.76 17.18 2.89
C ILE A 101 16.88 18.15 3.70
N VAL A 102 16.18 17.66 4.72
CA VAL A 102 15.33 18.48 5.59
C VAL A 102 16.17 19.37 6.50
N ALA A 103 17.23 18.84 7.10
CA ALA A 103 18.18 19.62 7.89
C ALA A 103 18.80 20.75 7.05
N LEU A 104 19.21 20.43 5.82
CA LEU A 104 19.71 21.41 4.87
C LEU A 104 18.69 22.53 4.59
N ALA A 105 17.40 22.19 4.47
CA ALA A 105 16.34 23.17 4.26
C ALA A 105 16.11 24.11 5.46
N CYS A 106 16.62 23.76 6.64
CA CYS A 106 16.59 24.59 7.84
C CYS A 106 17.82 25.51 7.96
N GLU A 107 18.89 25.28 7.21
CA GLU A 107 20.04 26.18 7.13
C GLU A 107 19.70 27.43 6.31
N ARG A 108 20.38 28.55 6.54
CA ARG A 108 20.23 29.73 5.65
C ARG A 108 21.10 29.52 4.41
N PRO A 109 20.59 29.83 3.19
CA PRO A 109 21.42 29.68 1.99
C PRO A 109 22.70 30.53 2.03
N GLU A 110 22.63 31.69 2.68
CA GLU A 110 23.77 32.58 2.92
C GLU A 110 24.93 31.88 3.65
N ASP A 111 24.62 31.08 4.68
CA ASP A 111 25.59 30.31 5.47
C ASP A 111 26.25 29.21 4.61
N CYS A 112 25.65 28.89 3.47
CA CYS A 112 26.12 27.90 2.50
C CYS A 112 26.83 28.54 1.30
N GLY A 113 27.07 29.85 1.33
CA GLY A 113 27.69 30.60 0.23
C GLY A 113 26.76 30.82 -0.97
N VAL A 114 25.45 30.64 -0.80
CA VAL A 114 24.45 30.88 -1.84
C VAL A 114 23.80 32.24 -1.60
N PRO A 115 23.86 33.20 -2.55
CA PRO A 115 23.33 34.56 -2.36
C PRO A 115 21.80 34.60 -2.51
N LEU A 116 21.09 33.80 -1.71
CA LEU A 116 19.63 33.70 -1.68
C LEU A 116 19.12 33.87 -0.25
N SER A 117 18.05 34.62 -0.07
CA SER A 117 17.43 34.81 1.25
C SER A 117 16.65 33.58 1.72
N GLN A 118 16.20 32.74 0.79
CA GLN A 118 15.44 31.52 1.09
C GLN A 118 15.78 30.42 0.08
N TRP A 119 15.70 29.18 0.55
CA TRP A 119 15.83 28.01 -0.30
C TRP A 119 14.64 27.84 -1.25
N SER A 120 14.91 27.79 -2.56
CA SER A 120 13.97 27.18 -3.51
C SER A 120 14.15 25.65 -3.51
N ALA A 121 13.12 24.91 -3.95
CA ALA A 121 13.23 23.46 -4.08
C ALA A 121 14.29 23.03 -5.11
N SER A 122 14.56 23.87 -6.12
CA SER A 122 15.60 23.63 -7.12
C SER A 122 16.99 23.86 -6.54
N ASP A 123 17.15 24.89 -5.73
CA ASP A 123 18.44 25.19 -5.09
C ASP A 123 18.77 24.15 -4.02
N LEU A 124 17.79 23.69 -3.25
CA LEU A 124 17.97 22.57 -2.30
C LEU A 124 18.34 21.26 -3.01
N ALA A 125 17.73 20.97 -4.16
CA ALA A 125 18.09 19.80 -4.93
C ALA A 125 19.56 19.88 -5.39
N ARG A 126 19.99 21.04 -5.89
CA ARG A 126 21.37 21.28 -6.34
C ARG A 126 22.37 21.19 -5.19
N GLU A 127 22.04 21.79 -4.05
CA GLU A 127 22.83 21.77 -2.83
C GLU A 127 22.96 20.36 -2.26
N ALA A 128 21.86 19.60 -2.19
CA ALA A 128 21.87 18.23 -1.70
C ALA A 128 22.74 17.30 -2.56
N VAL A 129 22.76 17.51 -3.88
CA VAL A 129 23.67 16.82 -4.79
C VAL A 129 25.12 17.26 -4.57
N ARG A 130 25.36 18.57 -4.45
CA ARG A 130 26.70 19.13 -4.24
C ARG A 130 27.34 18.67 -2.92
N ARG A 131 26.56 18.51 -1.86
CA ARG A 131 27.02 17.97 -0.57
C ARG A 131 27.15 16.44 -0.55
N GLY A 132 26.83 15.75 -1.65
CA GLY A 132 26.88 14.29 -1.73
C GLY A 132 25.80 13.56 -0.92
N ILE A 133 24.76 14.27 -0.46
CA ILE A 133 23.64 13.67 0.28
C ILE A 133 22.89 12.67 -0.61
N ILE A 134 22.73 13.01 -1.89
CA ILE A 134 22.09 12.15 -2.89
C ILE A 134 22.68 12.38 -4.28
N GLY A 135 22.89 11.32 -5.06
CA GLY A 135 23.49 11.44 -6.39
C GLY A 135 22.62 12.14 -7.43
N SER A 136 21.29 12.06 -7.32
CA SER A 136 20.37 12.86 -8.12
C SER A 136 19.00 12.95 -7.47
N ILE A 137 18.36 14.12 -7.57
CA ILE A 137 16.99 14.31 -7.08
C ILE A 137 16.27 15.40 -7.88
N SER A 138 14.99 15.17 -8.20
CA SER A 138 14.18 16.21 -8.82
C SER A 138 13.76 17.29 -7.79
N PRO A 139 13.69 18.57 -8.17
CA PRO A 139 13.16 19.63 -7.31
C PRO A 139 11.74 19.31 -6.78
N ARG A 140 10.93 18.61 -7.59
CA ARG A 140 9.59 18.18 -7.19
C ARG A 140 9.60 17.14 -6.06
N SER A 141 10.59 16.25 -6.05
CA SER A 141 10.77 15.27 -4.96
C SER A 141 11.13 15.96 -3.65
N VAL A 142 12.05 16.93 -3.68
CA VAL A 142 12.39 17.78 -2.53
C VAL A 142 11.13 18.49 -2.01
N GLY A 143 10.37 19.13 -2.91
CA GLY A 143 9.12 19.79 -2.56
C GLY A 143 8.09 18.85 -1.93
N ARG A 144 8.01 17.58 -2.38
CA ARG A 144 7.14 16.57 -1.75
C ARG A 144 7.56 16.21 -0.33
N PHE A 145 8.86 16.07 -0.08
CA PHE A 145 9.37 15.79 1.26
C PHE A 145 9.05 16.92 2.22
N LEU A 146 9.33 18.16 1.84
CA LEU A 146 9.05 19.33 2.66
C LEU A 146 7.54 19.49 2.91
N LYS A 147 6.68 19.28 1.90
CA LYS A 147 5.22 19.33 2.10
C LYS A 147 4.70 18.28 3.07
N ARG A 148 5.29 17.07 3.07
CA ARG A 148 4.88 15.99 3.97
C ARG A 148 5.29 16.26 5.42
N ILE A 149 6.35 17.04 5.62
CA ILE A 149 6.94 17.30 6.94
C ILE A 149 6.43 18.62 7.54
N ARG A 150 5.96 19.56 6.72
CA ARG A 150 5.34 20.80 7.24
C ARG A 150 4.26 20.42 8.25
N PRO A 151 4.40 20.77 9.54
CA PRO A 151 3.24 20.82 10.41
C PRO A 151 2.23 21.77 9.74
N GLN A 152 0.95 21.45 9.83
CA GLN A 152 -0.12 22.34 9.39
C GLN A 152 0.17 23.71 10.01
N ALA A 153 0.65 24.66 9.20
CA ALA A 153 1.14 25.92 9.72
C ALA A 153 -0.01 26.56 10.49
N ALA A 154 0.21 26.82 11.79
CA ALA A 154 -0.69 27.68 12.54
C ALA A 154 -0.84 28.96 11.72
N SER A 155 -2.09 29.30 11.39
CA SER A 155 -2.39 30.47 10.58
C SER A 155 -1.74 31.71 11.21
N ARG A 156 -1.26 32.63 10.36
CA ARG A 156 -0.65 33.92 10.74
C ARG A 156 -1.49 34.77 11.71
N ALA A 157 -2.74 34.38 11.99
CA ALA A 157 -3.61 35.02 12.97
C ALA A 157 -3.09 34.92 14.42
N ALA A 158 -2.27 33.93 14.76
CA ALA A 158 -1.83 33.73 16.15
C ALA A 158 -0.68 34.65 16.61
N LEU A 159 0.03 35.32 15.69
CA LEU A 159 1.19 36.17 16.02
C LEU A 159 0.85 37.66 16.17
N ALA A 160 -0.40 38.06 15.93
CA ALA A 160 -0.83 39.47 15.98
C ALA A 160 -1.28 39.95 17.38
N HIS A 161 -1.34 39.08 18.39
CA HIS A 161 -1.85 39.42 19.73
C HIS A 161 -0.78 39.56 20.83
N ALA A 162 0.50 39.62 20.48
CA ALA A 162 1.59 39.71 21.45
C ALA A 162 2.38 41.04 21.38
N GLN A 163 1.71 42.14 21.02
CA GLN A 163 2.24 43.49 21.20
C GLN A 163 1.14 44.40 21.72
N THR A 164 1.09 44.55 23.04
CA THR A 164 0.52 45.72 23.73
C THR A 164 1.49 46.11 24.84
#